data_AF-A0AA50UJ56-F1
#
_entry.id   AF-A0AA50UJ56-F1
#
_cell.length_a   1.000
_cell.length_b   1.000
_cell.length_c   1.000
_cell.angle_alpha   90.00
_cell.angle_beta   90.00
_cell.angle_gamma   90.00
#
_symmetry.space_group_name_H-M   'P 1'
#
loop_
_entity.id
_entity.type
_entity.pdbx_description
1 polymer ?
#
loop_
_entity_poly.entity_id
_entity_poly.type
_entity_poly.pdbx_seq_one_letter_code
_entity_poly.pdbx_strand_id
1 'polypeptide(L)'
;IDKFMIDLDGTENKSKFGANAILGVSLAIAKAGAAKKGVPLYQHLADLADNKEIVLPVPAFNVINGGSHAGNKLAMQEFMILPTG
;
A
#
# COMPACT_ATOMS: atom_id res chain seq x y z
N ILE A 1 6.98 13.41 -8.08
CA ILE A 1 8.22 12.98 -7.39
C ILE A 1 8.57 11.53 -7.72
N ASP A 2 7.63 10.60 -7.72
CA ASP A 2 7.94 9.19 -8.01
C ASP A 2 8.67 8.98 -9.34
N LYS A 3 8.26 9.66 -10.41
CA LYS A 3 8.96 9.60 -11.71
C LYS A 3 10.43 10.03 -11.59
N PHE A 4 10.71 11.10 -10.84
CA PHE A 4 12.08 11.54 -10.58
C PHE A 4 12.89 10.48 -9.82
N MET A 5 12.31 9.84 -8.80
CA MET A 5 12.98 8.78 -8.04
C MET A 5 13.22 7.53 -8.89
N ILE A 6 12.26 7.15 -9.73
CA ILE A 6 12.37 6.03 -10.68
C ILE A 6 13.48 6.30 -11.71
N ASP A 7 13.52 7.52 -12.26
CA ASP A 7 14.52 7.90 -13.26
C ASP A 7 15.93 8.02 -12.65
N LEU A 8 16.01 8.50 -11.40
CA LEU A 8 17.26 8.61 -10.66
C LEU A 8 17.84 7.25 -10.27
N ASP A 9 16.97 6.29 -9.92
CA ASP A 9 17.37 4.89 -9.75
C ASP A 9 17.84 4.31 -11.08
N GLY A 10 17.07 4.49 -12.16
CA GLY A 10 17.44 4.15 -13.53
C GLY A 10 17.44 2.65 -13.83
N THR A 11 16.95 1.80 -12.92
CA THR A 11 16.82 0.35 -13.12
C THR A 11 15.36 -0.06 -13.17
N GLU A 12 15.06 -1.12 -13.92
CA GLU A 12 13.69 -1.65 -14.06
C GLU A 12 13.09 -2.06 -12.71
N ASN A 13 13.88 -2.78 -11.91
CA ASN A 13 13.45 -3.38 -10.65
C ASN A 13 13.86 -2.58 -9.41
N LYS A 14 14.23 -1.30 -9.57
CA LYS A 14 14.65 -0.43 -8.47
C LYS A 14 15.83 -1.01 -7.68
N SER A 15 16.74 -1.72 -8.36
CA SER A 15 17.83 -2.48 -7.74
C SER A 15 19.00 -1.60 -7.29
N LYS A 16 19.10 -0.36 -7.79
CA LYS A 16 20.18 0.56 -7.38
C LYS A 16 19.93 1.16 -6.00
N PHE A 17 18.71 1.62 -5.72
CA PHE A 17 18.35 2.18 -4.42
C PHE A 17 17.55 1.22 -3.53
N GLY A 18 16.91 0.21 -4.14
CA GLY A 18 15.94 -0.65 -3.48
C GLY A 18 14.53 -0.06 -3.52
N ALA A 19 13.56 -0.91 -3.82
CA ALA A 19 12.15 -0.52 -3.81
C ALA A 19 11.69 -0.01 -2.43
N ASN A 20 12.24 -0.55 -1.35
CA ASN A 20 12.00 -0.11 0.03
C ASN A 20 12.39 1.36 0.26
N ALA A 21 13.54 1.81 -0.26
CA ALA A 21 13.98 3.20 -0.12
C ALA A 21 13.08 4.15 -0.92
N ILE A 22 12.81 3.82 -2.18
CA ILE A 22 11.95 4.63 -3.05
C ILE A 22 10.53 4.71 -2.49
N LEU A 23 9.97 3.58 -2.04
CA LEU A 23 8.63 3.52 -1.45
C LEU A 23 8.52 4.35 -0.17
N GLY A 24 9.54 4.32 0.70
CA GLY A 24 9.58 5.13 1.91
C GLY A 24 9.45 6.63 1.62
N VAL A 25 10.22 7.13 0.64
CA VAL A 25 10.15 8.53 0.18
C VAL A 25 8.78 8.83 -0.45
N SER A 26 8.29 7.95 -1.31
CA SER A 26 6.98 8.11 -1.98
C SER A 26 5.84 8.28 -0.97
N LEU A 27 5.75 7.40 0.04
CA LEU A 27 4.73 7.45 1.07
C LEU A 27 4.86 8.69 1.98
N ALA A 28 6.08 9.11 2.31
CA ALA A 28 6.31 10.32 3.10
C ALA A 28 5.83 11.57 2.35
N ILE A 29 6.04 11.63 1.03
CA ILE A 29 5.60 12.73 0.19
C ILE A 29 4.08 12.76 0.05
N ALA A 30 3.42 11.61 -0.08
CA ALA A 30 1.96 11.55 -0.07
C ALA A 30 1.38 12.12 1.24
N LYS A 31 1.96 11.77 2.40
CA LYS A 31 1.57 12.32 3.70
C LYS A 31 1.81 13.84 3.79
N ALA A 32 2.97 14.30 3.34
CA ALA A 32 3.30 15.72 3.31
C ALA A 32 2.37 16.51 2.36
N GLY A 33 2.02 15.94 1.21
CA GLY A 33 1.06 16.50 0.26
C GLY A 33 -0.34 16.66 0.87
N ALA A 34 -0.82 15.65 1.58
CA ALA A 34 -2.10 15.71 2.31
C ALA A 34 -2.07 16.82 3.38
N ALA A 35 -1.03 16.84 4.22
CA ALA A 35 -0.86 17.85 5.25
C ALA A 35 -0.78 19.27 4.67
N LYS A 36 -0.06 19.45 3.55
CA LYS A 36 0.06 20.75 2.87
C LYS A 36 -1.28 21.23 2.30
N LYS A 37 -2.11 20.31 1.79
CA LYS A 37 -3.48 20.60 1.33
C LYS A 37 -4.47 20.83 2.48
N GLY A 38 -4.12 20.47 3.71
CA GLY A 38 -5.04 20.53 4.86
C GLY A 38 -6.15 19.49 4.80
N VAL A 39 -5.94 18.36 4.11
CA VAL A 39 -6.92 17.28 3.97
C VAL A 39 -6.40 15.97 4.56
N PRO A 40 -7.28 15.03 4.97
CA PRO A 40 -6.87 13.69 5.38
C PRO A 40 -6.12 12.95 4.26
N LEU A 41 -5.25 12.00 4.62
CA LEU A 41 -4.47 11.22 3.65
C LEU A 41 -5.35 10.47 2.64
N TYR A 42 -6.45 9.85 3.07
CA TYR A 42 -7.35 9.13 2.17
C TYR A 42 -7.95 10.04 1.09
N GLN A 43 -8.25 11.30 1.43
CA GLN A 43 -8.76 12.29 0.48
C GLN A 43 -7.67 12.70 -0.51
N HIS A 44 -6.44 12.92 -0.03
CA HIS A 44 -5.31 13.22 -0.91
C HIS A 44 -5.05 12.07 -1.90
N LEU A 45 -5.15 10.82 -1.45
CA LEU A 45 -5.01 9.65 -2.31
C LEU A 45 -6.16 9.53 -3.31
N ALA A 46 -7.40 9.85 -2.91
CA ALA A 46 -8.55 9.89 -3.81
C ALA A 46 -8.35 10.93 -4.91
N ASP A 47 -7.90 12.14 -4.57
CA ASP A 47 -7.58 13.20 -5.54
C ASP A 47 -6.50 12.75 -6.55
N LEU A 48 -5.44 12.07 -6.07
CA LEU A 48 -4.35 11.58 -6.92
C LEU A 48 -4.79 10.48 -7.88
N ALA A 49 -5.79 9.70 -7.50
CA ALA A 49 -6.35 8.61 -8.29
C ALA A 49 -7.55 9.02 -9.16
N ASP A 50 -7.94 10.30 -9.15
CA ASP A 50 -9.17 10.82 -9.78
C ASP A 50 -10.45 10.09 -9.30
N ASN A 51 -10.45 9.66 -8.04
CA ASN A 51 -11.57 8.97 -7.40
C ASN A 51 -12.52 9.99 -6.75
N LYS A 52 -13.72 10.13 -7.31
CA LYS A 52 -14.74 11.08 -6.83
C LYS A 52 -15.52 10.57 -5.62
N GLU A 53 -15.64 9.25 -5.48
CA GLU A 53 -16.40 8.61 -4.42
C GLU A 53 -15.46 7.78 -3.55
N ILE A 54 -15.49 8.03 -2.25
CA ILE A 54 -14.73 7.26 -1.26
C ILE A 54 -15.65 6.18 -0.70
N VAL A 55 -15.18 4.94 -0.77
CA VAL A 55 -15.91 3.76 -0.30
C VAL A 55 -15.12 3.10 0.82
N LEU A 56 -15.81 2.72 1.90
CA LEU A 56 -15.22 1.85 2.92
C LEU A 56 -15.19 0.41 2.39
N PRO A 57 -14.02 -0.25 2.32
CA PRO A 57 -13.93 -1.62 1.82
C PRO A 57 -14.51 -2.61 2.84
N VAL A 58 -15.03 -3.74 2.35
CA VAL A 58 -15.29 -4.90 3.22
C VAL A 58 -13.95 -5.40 3.76
N PRO A 59 -13.77 -5.49 5.09
CA PRO A 59 -12.54 -6.00 5.65
C PRO A 59 -12.43 -7.52 5.42
N ALA A 60 -11.30 -7.96 4.87
CA ALA A 60 -10.95 -9.38 4.82
C ALA A 60 -10.05 -9.71 6.01
N PHE A 61 -10.64 -10.29 7.06
CA PHE A 61 -9.91 -10.61 8.29
C PHE A 61 -9.27 -11.98 8.18
N ASN A 62 -7.94 -12.04 8.14
CA ASN A 62 -7.21 -13.29 8.26
C ASN A 62 -7.34 -13.85 9.69
N VAL A 63 -8.06 -14.95 9.84
CA VAL A 63 -8.40 -15.55 11.14
C VAL A 63 -7.62 -16.85 11.43
N ILE A 64 -7.10 -17.52 10.41
CA ILE A 64 -6.24 -18.69 10.56
C ILE A 64 -5.05 -18.57 9.60
N ASN A 65 -3.86 -18.69 10.17
CA ASN A 65 -2.60 -18.72 9.42
C ASN A 65 -2.16 -20.17 9.15
N GLY A 66 -1.64 -20.40 7.96
CA GLY A 66 -0.89 -21.59 7.56
C GLY A 66 0.29 -21.21 6.67
N GLY A 67 0.78 -22.15 5.86
CA GLY A 67 1.88 -21.95 4.92
C GLY A 67 3.13 -21.39 5.60
N SER A 68 3.82 -20.48 4.93
CA SER A 68 5.04 -19.84 5.47
C SER A 68 4.78 -18.89 6.64
N HIS A 69 3.52 -18.55 6.92
CA HIS A 69 3.13 -17.66 8.03
C HIS A 69 2.96 -18.43 9.35
N ALA A 70 2.90 -19.76 9.33
CA ALA A 70 2.73 -20.57 10.55
C ALA A 70 3.49 -21.90 10.48
N GLY A 71 4.12 -22.30 11.59
CA GLY A 71 4.83 -23.57 11.73
C GLY A 71 3.90 -24.78 11.92
N ASN A 72 2.81 -24.86 11.17
CA ASN A 72 1.84 -25.95 11.24
C ASN A 72 1.77 -26.73 9.90
N LYS A 73 0.97 -27.79 9.86
CA LYS A 73 0.82 -28.65 8.65
C LYS A 73 -0.11 -28.06 7.59
N LEU A 74 -0.74 -26.92 7.86
CA LEU A 74 -1.73 -26.34 6.97
C LEU A 74 -1.01 -25.67 5.80
N ALA A 75 -1.17 -26.21 4.58
CA ALA A 75 -0.44 -25.69 3.41
C ALA A 75 -0.95 -24.31 2.95
N MET A 76 -2.25 -24.05 3.10
CA MET A 76 -2.86 -22.77 2.72
C MET A 76 -2.47 -21.66 3.69
N GLN A 77 -2.08 -20.50 3.18
CA GLN A 77 -1.45 -19.45 3.98
C GLN A 77 -2.43 -18.65 4.85
N GLU A 78 -3.60 -18.30 4.31
CA GLU A 78 -4.53 -17.37 4.95
C GLU A 78 -5.97 -17.87 4.75
N PHE A 79 -6.73 -17.86 5.84
CA PHE A 79 -8.16 -18.14 5.81
C PHE A 79 -8.88 -16.92 6.35
N MET A 80 -9.69 -16.28 5.50
CA MET A 80 -10.29 -14.99 5.78
C MET A 80 -11.80 -15.07 6.00
N ILE A 81 -12.32 -14.23 6.89
CA ILE A 81 -13.75 -13.92 6.99
C ILE A 81 -14.02 -12.51 6.47
N LEU A 82 -15.10 -12.37 5.68
CA LEU A 82 -15.52 -11.11 5.09
C LEU A 82 -16.97 -10.83 5.53
N PRO A 83 -17.23 -9.78 6.33
CA PRO A 83 -18.58 -9.39 6.71
C PRO A 83 -19.23 -8.58 5.59
N THR A 84 -19.78 -9.26 4.58
CA THR A 84 -20.42 -8.62 3.42
C THR A 84 -21.89 -8.26 3.61
N GLY A 85 -22.47 -8.61 4.76
CA GLY A 85 -23.89 -8.45 5.08
C GLY A 85 -24.16 -7.36 6.10
#